data_AF-A0A1Y0V3X1-F1
#
_entry.id   AF-A0A1Y0V3X1-F1
#
_cell.length_a   1.000
_cell.length_b   1.000
_cell.length_c   1.000
_cell.angle_alpha   90.00
_cell.angle_beta   90.00
_cell.angle_gamma   90.00
#
_symmetry.space_group_name_H-M   'P 1'
#
loop_
_entity.id
_entity.type
_entity.pdbx_description
1 polymer ?
#
loop_
_entity_poly.entity_id
_entity_poly.type
_entity_poly.pdbx_seq_one_letter_code
_entity_poly.pdbx_strand_id
1 'polypeptide(L)' 'MNNLTAEAYLKPRLEAFVKEAEQAGYSRDVVIALLMSLLDTDNFSDSSPARQGGAA' A
#
# COMPACT_ATOMS: atom_id res chain seq x y z
N MET A 1 13.89 -11.54 23.33
CA MET A 1 13.40 -10.83 22.12
C MET A 1 12.20 -11.60 21.61
N ASN A 2 10.98 -11.08 21.80
CA ASN A 2 9.78 -11.72 21.26
C ASN A 2 9.88 -11.67 19.73
N ASN A 3 10.06 -12.83 19.11
CA ASN A 3 10.12 -12.99 17.67
C ASN A 3 8.70 -12.83 17.12
N LEU A 4 8.23 -11.58 17.06
CA LEU A 4 6.93 -11.26 16.47
C LEU A 4 7.09 -11.47 14.96
N THR A 5 6.44 -12.50 14.44
CA THR A 5 6.50 -12.77 13.00
C THR A 5 5.95 -11.57 12.23
N ALA A 6 6.53 -11.29 11.06
CA ALA A 6 6.03 -10.22 10.18
C ALA A 6 4.53 -10.40 9.90
N GLU A 7 4.06 -11.64 9.77
CA GLU A 7 2.65 -11.98 9.64
C GLU A 7 1.82 -11.49 10.84
N ALA A 8 2.22 -11.82 12.08
CA ALA A 8 1.49 -11.45 13.29
C ALA A 8 1.43 -9.92 13.49
N TYR A 9 2.41 -9.20 12.96
CA TYR A 9 2.45 -7.74 12.97
C TYR A 9 1.58 -7.10 11.88
N LEU A 10 1.62 -7.65 10.66
CA LEU A 10 0.98 -7.07 9.48
C LEU A 10 -0.51 -7.41 9.37
N LYS A 11 -0.90 -8.64 9.74
CA LYS A 11 -2.29 -9.12 9.60
C LYS A 11 -3.36 -8.17 10.18
N PRO A 12 -3.29 -7.74 11.46
CA PRO A 12 -4.32 -6.86 12.02
C PRO A 12 -4.36 -5.48 11.34
N ARG A 13 -3.25 -5.03 10.74
CA ARG A 13 -3.16 -3.73 10.07
C ARG A 13 -3.73 -3.78 8.67
N LEU A 14 -3.46 -4.86 7.93
CA LEU A 14 -4.11 -5.09 6.64
C LEU A 14 -5.64 -5.19 6.80
N GLU A 15 -6.12 -5.89 7.82
CA GLU A 15 -7.55 -6.00 8.10
C GLU A 15 -8.17 -4.64 8.42
N ALA A 16 -7.51 -3.80 9.24
CA ALA A 16 -7.96 -2.45 9.53
C ALA A 16 -7.98 -1.56 8.28
N PHE A 17 -6.92 -1.59 7.46
CA PHE A 17 -6.82 -0.81 6.23
C PHE A 17 -7.90 -1.17 5.21
N VAL A 18 -8.14 -2.47 4.99
CA VAL A 18 -9.21 -2.94 4.08
C VAL A 18 -10.57 -2.46 4.59
N LYS A 19 -10.82 -2.55 5.89
CA LYS A 19 -12.09 -2.12 6.49
C LYS A 19 -12.30 -0.60 6.35
N GLU A 20 -11.27 0.21 6.53
CA GLU A 20 -11.34 1.66 6.31
C GLU A 20 -11.63 2.00 4.84
N ALA A 21 -11.00 1.27 3.91
CA ALA A 21 -11.25 1.44 2.48
C ALA A 21 -12.69 1.02 2.09
N GLU A 22 -13.22 -0.07 2.66
CA GLU A 22 -14.61 -0.47 2.48
C GLU A 22 -15.58 0.61 3.00
N GLN A 23 -15.28 1.22 4.16
CA GLN A 23 -16.08 2.32 4.71
C GLN A 23 -16.03 3.58 3.84
N ALA A 24 -14.93 3.80 3.12
CA ALA A 24 -14.79 4.87 2.14
C ALA A 24 -15.47 4.55 0.79
N GLY A 25 -16.10 3.36 0.65
CA GLY A 25 -16.84 2.96 -0.54
C GLY A 25 -16.01 2.21 -1.59
N TYR A 26 -14.77 1.81 -1.27
CA TYR A 26 -13.96 1.00 -2.16
C TYR A 26 -14.30 -0.49 -2.06
N SER A 27 -14.26 -1.20 -3.19
CA SER A 27 -14.41 -2.65 -3.20
C SER A 27 -13.17 -3.32 -2.61
N ARG A 28 -13.39 -4.27 -1.70
CA ARG A 28 -12.33 -5.09 -1.08
C ARG A 28 -11.42 -5.75 -2.09
N ASP A 29 -11.97 -6.32 -3.17
CA ASP A 29 -11.18 -7.01 -4.19
C ASP A 29 -10.21 -6.06 -4.90
N VAL A 30 -10.65 -4.82 -5.15
CA VAL A 30 -9.81 -3.77 -5.75
C VAL A 30 -8.69 -3.35 -4.80
N VAL A 31 -9.01 -3.18 -3.51
CA VAL A 31 -8.01 -2.81 -2.48
C VAL A 31 -6.96 -3.90 -2.33
N ILE A 32 -7.37 -5.18 -2.29
CA ILE A 32 -6.44 -6.32 -2.21
C ILE A 32 -5.57 -6.40 -3.47
N ALA A 33 -6.16 -6.26 -4.66
CA ALA A 33 -5.40 -6.28 -5.92
C ALA A 33 -4.34 -5.16 -5.97
N LEU A 34 -4.67 -3.97 -5.45
CA LEU A 34 -3.72 -2.86 -5.37
C LEU A 34 -2.58 -3.16 -4.38
N LEU A 35 -2.89 -3.70 -3.20
CA LEU A 35 -1.88 -4.11 -2.22
C LEU A 35 -0.95 -5.20 -2.77
N MET A 36 -1.47 -6.16 -3.51
CA MET A 36 -0.67 -7.18 -4.19
C MET A 36 0.22 -6.56 -5.27
N SER A 37 -0.31 -5.62 -6.06
CA SER A 37 0.47 -4.90 -7.07
C SER A 37 1.61 -4.08 -6.45
N LEU A 38 1.38 -3.49 -5.28
CA LEU A 38 2.41 -2.78 -4.52
C LEU A 38 3.51 -3.72 -4.03
N LEU A 39 3.16 -4.91 -3.53
CA LEU A 39 4.14 -5.92 -3.14
C LEU A 39 4.95 -6.44 -4.32
N ASP A 40 4.33 -6.52 -5.51
CA ASP A 40 4.96 -6.94 -6.76
C ASP A 40 5.80 -5.83 -7.42
N THR A 41 5.72 -4.60 -6.90
CA THR A 41 6.52 -3.49 -7.40
C THR A 41 7.94 -3.60 -6.84
N ASP A 42 8.89 -3.98 -7.70
CA ASP A 42 10.33 -4.12 -7.38
C ASP A 42 10.97 -2.85 -6.79
N ASN A 43 10.35 -1.67 -6.97
CA ASN A 43 10.87 -0.41 -6.47
C ASN A 43 9.73 0.56 -6.11
N PHE A 44 9.54 0.83 -4.82
CA PHE A 44 8.69 1.93 -4.31
C PHE A 44 9.36 3.30 -4.52
N SER A 45 10.02 3.52 -5.66
CA SER A 45 10.65 4.81 -5.91
C SER A 45 9.57 5.86 -6.02
N ASP A 46 9.78 6.94 -5.27
CA ASP A 46 8.95 8.13 -5.24
C ASP A 46 8.71 8.58 -6.68
N SER A 47 7.51 8.35 -7.20
CA SER A 47 7.05 8.99 -8.44
C SER A 47 6.70 10.44 -8.13
N SER A 48 7.60 11.16 -7.46
CA SER A 48 7.60 12.60 -7.46
C SER A 48 7.69 13.01 -8.93
N PRO A 49 6.69 13.69 -9.52
CA PRO A 49 6.86 14.24 -10.84
C PRO A 49 8.00 15.23 -10.72
N ALA A 50 9.16 14.89 -11.28
CA ALA A 50 10.23 15.85 -11.46
C ALA A 50 9.56 17.04 -12.16
N ARG A 51 9.39 18.15 -11.43
CA ARG A 51 8.99 19.43 -12.02
C ARG A 51 10.02 19.68 -13.10
N GLN A 52 9.65 19.38 -14.35
CA GLN A 52 10.42 19.71 -15.53
C GLN A 52 10.35 21.23 -15.62
N GLY A 53 11.27 21.87 -14.90
CA GLY A 53 11.48 23.30 -14.96
C GLY A 53 11.88 23.61 -16.39
N GLY A 54 10.93 24.18 -17.14
CA GLY A 54 11.22 24.81 -18.41
C GLY A 54 12.28 25.87 -18.19
N ALA A 55 13.47 25.64 -18.72
CA ALA A 55 14.44 26.70 -18.94
C ALA A 55 14.09 27.31 -20.30
N ALA A 56 13.71 28.59 -20.25
CA ALA A 56 13.61 29.51 -21.36
C ALA A 56 14.99 29.79 -21.98
#